data_AF-A0A2V9LCL5-F1
#
_entry.id   AF-A0A2V9LCL5-F1
#
_cell.length_a   1.000
_cell.length_b   1.000
_cell.length_c   1.000
_cell.angle_alpha   90.00
_cell.angle_beta   90.00
_cell.angle_gamma   90.00
#
_symmetry.space_group_name_H-M   'P 1'
#
loop_
_entity.id
_entity.type
_entity.pdbx_description
1 polymer ?
#
loop_
_entity_poly.entity_id
_entity_poly.type
_entity_poly.pdbx_seq_one_letter_code
_entity_poly.pdbx_strand_id
1 'polypeptide(L)'
;MELRTPELLIELASIHPNELRRFKRKRPLLELAQTGNESALADAILEEERAERAADREYWAPLKRELEQLRLTRRKSTRHRS
;
A
#
# COMPACT_ATOMS: atom_id res chain seq x y z
N MET A 1 -8.36 8.89 1.76
CA MET A 1 -7.15 9.07 2.60
C MET A 1 -6.09 9.61 1.66
N GLU A 2 -5.99 10.93 1.52
CA GLU A 2 -5.28 11.58 0.38
C GLU A 2 -3.92 12.19 0.77
N LEU A 3 -3.39 11.92 1.98
CA LEU A 3 -2.09 12.46 2.44
C LEU A 3 -0.90 11.63 1.93
N ARG A 4 -0.86 11.34 0.63
CA ARG A 4 0.19 10.54 0.00
C ARG A 4 1.04 11.32 -1.01
N THR A 5 0.91 12.64 -1.10
CA THR A 5 1.81 13.43 -1.93
C THR A 5 3.00 13.94 -1.09
N PRO A 6 4.21 14.01 -1.69
CA PRO A 6 5.40 14.50 -0.99
C PRO A 6 5.22 15.89 -0.38
N GLU A 7 4.54 16.79 -1.09
CA GLU A 7 4.38 18.20 -0.72
C GLU A 7 3.51 18.34 0.54
N LEU A 8 2.40 17.60 0.60
CA LEU A 8 1.53 17.56 1.78
C LEU A 8 2.25 16.99 3.00
N LEU A 9 3.14 16.00 2.81
CA LEU A 9 3.92 15.42 3.89
C LEU A 9 5.00 16.38 4.41
N ILE A 10 5.67 17.12 3.52
CA ILE A 10 6.63 18.17 3.88
C ILE A 10 5.93 19.31 4.63
N GLU A 11 4.77 19.76 4.13
CA GLU A 11 3.95 20.78 4.79
C GLU A 11 3.54 20.33 6.20
N LEU A 12 3.02 19.12 6.34
CA LEU A 12 2.63 18.55 7.63
C LEU A 12 3.82 18.42 8.60
N ALA A 13 4.99 18.04 8.08
CA ALA A 13 6.23 17.96 8.85
C ALA A 13 6.67 19.32 9.39
N SER A 14 6.42 20.38 8.63
CA SER A 14 6.69 21.77 9.03
C SER A 14 5.70 22.27 10.08
N ILE A 15 4.40 22.00 9.92
CA ILE A 15 3.35 22.49 10.82
C ILE A 15 3.33 21.71 12.15
N HIS A 16 3.61 20.40 12.12
CA HIS A 16 3.47 19.51 13.28
C HIS A 16 4.72 18.64 13.56
N PRO A 17 5.91 19.24 13.83
CA PRO A 17 7.16 18.49 14.00
C PRO A 17 7.15 17.53 15.21
N ASN A 18 6.41 17.87 16.26
CA ASN A 18 6.29 17.05 17.47
C ASN A 18 5.46 15.77 17.25
N GLU A 19 4.38 15.87 16.45
CA GLU A 19 3.57 14.72 16.07
C GLU A 19 4.34 13.81 15.12
N LEU A 20 5.01 14.40 14.14
CA LEU A 20 5.84 13.68 13.18
C LEU A 20 6.85 12.75 13.88
N ARG A 21 7.50 13.25 14.93
CA ARG A 21 8.47 12.48 15.73
C ARG A 21 7.86 11.25 16.42
N ARG A 22 6.57 11.28 16.77
CA ARG A 22 5.86 10.11 17.32
C ARG A 22 5.56 9.08 16.22
N PHE A 23 5.26 9.55 15.01
CA PHE A 23 4.94 8.69 13.87
C PHE A 23 6.15 8.16 13.12
N LYS A 24 7.35 8.76 13.29
CA LYS A 24 8.61 8.26 12.70
C LYS A 24 8.83 6.75 12.93
N ARG A 25 8.48 6.24 14.11
CA ARG A 25 8.62 4.81 14.45
C ARG A 25 7.73 3.90 13.62
N LYS A 26 6.57 4.40 13.18
CA LYS A 26 5.60 3.63 12.39
C LYS A 26 5.79 3.83 10.89
N ARG A 27 6.30 5.00 10.48
CA ARG A 27 6.43 5.39 9.07
C ARG A 27 7.77 6.11 8.86
N PRO A 28 8.84 5.37 8.54
CA PRO A 28 10.20 5.91 8.43
C PRO A 28 10.34 7.04 7.40
N LEU A 29 9.52 7.03 6.33
CA LEU A 29 9.56 8.06 5.28
C LEU A 29 9.25 9.49 5.78
N LEU A 30 8.64 9.64 6.96
CA LEU A 30 8.41 10.95 7.57
C LEU A 30 9.73 11.65 7.98
N GLU A 31 10.83 10.92 8.07
CA GLU A 31 12.16 11.52 8.23
C GLU A 31 12.58 12.34 7.00
N LEU A 32 12.26 11.84 5.79
CA LEU A 32 12.54 12.53 4.53
C LEU A 32 11.64 13.75 4.34
N ALA A 33 10.41 13.72 4.86
CA ALA A 33 9.55 14.90 4.89
C ALA A 33 10.15 16.04 5.73
N GLN A 34 10.92 15.71 6.77
CA GLN A 34 11.60 16.69 7.61
C GLN A 34 12.81 17.34 6.93
N THR A 35 13.44 16.64 5.98
CA THR A 35 14.58 17.19 5.22
C THR A 35 14.14 18.05 4.03
N GLY A 36 12.86 18.00 3.66
CA GLY A 36 12.31 18.72 2.51
C GLY A 36 12.76 18.18 1.16
N ASN A 37 13.40 17.01 1.11
CA ASN A 37 13.83 16.40 -0.15
C ASN A 37 12.66 15.68 -0.81
N GLU A 38 11.96 16.41 -1.67
CA GLU A 38 10.75 15.96 -2.37
C GLU A 38 11.00 14.71 -3.23
N SER A 39 12.12 14.66 -3.96
CA SER A 39 12.46 13.50 -4.80
C SER A 39 12.67 12.23 -3.98
N ALA A 40 13.45 12.32 -2.91
CA ALA A 40 13.70 11.17 -2.04
C ALA A 40 12.41 10.71 -1.33
N LEU A 41 11.55 11.66 -0.96
CA LEU A 41 10.26 11.38 -0.35
C LEU A 41 9.29 10.72 -1.34
N ALA A 42 9.25 11.15 -2.59
CA ALA A 42 8.46 10.54 -3.64
C ALA A 42 8.87 9.07 -3.87
N ASP A 43 10.17 8.80 -3.96
CA ASP A 43 10.69 7.43 -4.10
C ASP A 43 10.31 6.56 -2.90
N ALA A 44 10.40 7.10 -1.68
CA ALA A 44 10.02 6.37 -0.46
C ALA A 44 8.52 6.06 -0.40
N ILE A 45 7.66 6.98 -0.85
CA ILE A 45 6.20 6.76 -0.95
C ILE A 45 5.90 5.64 -1.96
N LEU A 46 6.57 5.66 -3.11
CA LEU A 46 6.40 4.61 -4.12
C LEU A 46 6.84 3.25 -3.61
N GLU A 47 7.94 3.18 -2.86
CA GLU A 47 8.42 1.91 -2.30
C GLU A 47 7.48 1.38 -1.22
N GLU A 48 6.94 2.24 -0.35
CA GLU A 48 5.90 1.87 0.62
C GLU A 48 4.67 1.28 -0.10
N GLU A 49 4.21 1.95 -1.16
CA GLU A 49 3.06 1.48 -1.93
C GLU A 49 3.34 0.14 -2.65
N ARG A 50 4.57 -0.08 -3.12
CA ARG A 50 4.97 -1.37 -3.72
C ARG A 50 4.95 -2.49 -2.67
N ALA A 51 5.44 -2.23 -1.47
CA ALA A 51 5.46 -3.19 -0.38
C ALA A 51 4.03 -3.54 0.06
N GLU A 52 3.15 -2.54 0.21
CA GLU A 52 1.71 -2.74 0.50
C GLU A 52 1.06 -3.59 -0.60
N ARG A 53 1.26 -3.24 -1.87
CA ARG A 53 0.72 -4.03 -2.99
C ARG A 53 1.28 -5.45 -3.05
N ALA A 54 2.53 -5.67 -2.64
CA ALA A 54 3.13 -6.99 -2.59
C ALA A 54 2.47 -7.84 -1.50
N ALA A 55 2.34 -7.30 -0.28
CA ALA A 55 1.64 -7.94 0.83
C ALA A 55 0.17 -8.23 0.49
N ASP A 56 -0.51 -7.29 -0.16
CA ASP A 56 -1.86 -7.51 -0.67
C ASP A 56 -1.88 -8.65 -1.68
N ARG A 57 -0.99 -8.67 -2.68
CA ARG A 57 -0.97 -9.78 -3.65
C ARG A 57 -0.81 -11.14 -2.96
N GLU A 58 0.06 -11.23 -1.96
CA GLU A 58 0.26 -12.46 -1.18
C GLU A 58 -0.97 -12.84 -0.37
N TYR A 59 -1.58 -11.89 0.33
CA TYR A 59 -2.81 -12.10 1.11
C TYR A 59 -3.98 -12.54 0.22
N TRP A 60 -4.14 -11.92 -0.94
CA TRP A 60 -5.24 -12.18 -1.87
C TRP A 60 -5.01 -13.39 -2.78
N ALA A 61 -3.78 -13.88 -2.93
CA ALA A 61 -3.44 -15.04 -3.75
C ALA A 61 -4.22 -16.32 -3.39
N PRO A 62 -4.29 -16.77 -2.11
CA PRO A 62 -5.04 -17.97 -1.75
C PRO A 62 -6.54 -17.82 -2.03
N LEU A 63 -7.12 -16.67 -1.67
CA LEU A 63 -8.54 -16.40 -1.89
C LEU A 63 -8.93 -16.42 -3.38
N LYS A 64 -8.10 -15.81 -4.24
CA LYS A 64 -8.30 -15.86 -5.69
C LYS A 64 -8.23 -17.28 -6.23
N ARG A 65 -7.33 -18.11 -5.69
CA ARG A 65 -7.20 -19.53 -6.08
C ARG A 65 -8.46 -20.32 -5.72
N GLU A 66 -9.01 -20.12 -4.52
CA GLU A 66 -10.26 -20.78 -4.10
C GLU A 66 -11.45 -20.37 -4.96
N LEU A 67 -11.61 -19.08 -5.24
CA LEU A 67 -12.65 -18.57 -6.12
C LEU A 67 -12.55 -19.17 -7.54
N GLU A 68 -11.33 -19.33 -8.06
CA GLU A 68 -11.12 -19.96 -9.36
C GLU A 68 -11.51 -21.44 -9.36
N GLN A 69 -11.20 -22.19 -8.29
CA GLN A 69 -11.64 -23.59 -8.15
C GLN A 69 -13.16 -23.74 -8.13
N LEU A 70 -13.86 -22.82 -7.45
CA LEU A 70 -15.32 -22.80 -7.44
C LEU A 70 -15.89 -22.51 -8.84
N ARG A 71 -15.30 -21.56 -9.58
CA ARG A 71 -15.69 -21.25 -10.97
C ARG A 71 -15.49 -22.45 -11.91
N LEU A 72 -14.37 -23.14 -11.79
CA LEU A 72 -14.06 -24.34 -12.59
C LEU A 72 -15.03 -25.48 -12.27
N THR A 73 -15.31 -25.73 -10.99
CA THR A 73 -16.27 -26.75 -10.55
C THR A 73 -17.66 -26.46 -11.10
N ARG A 74 -18.13 -25.21 -11.01
CA ARG A 74 -19.43 -24.80 -11.56
C ARG A 74 -19.52 -25.01 -13.08
N ARG A 75 -18.46 -24.69 -13.82
CA ARG A 75 -18.38 -24.93 -15.28
C ARG A 75 -18.38 -26.41 -15.65
N LYS A 76 -17.77 -27.27 -14.84
CA LYS A 76 -17.77 -28.73 -15.07
C LYS A 76 -19.15 -29.33 -14.81
N SER A 77 -19.83 -28.91 -13.74
CA SER A 77 -21.17 -29.38 -13.40
C SER A 77 -22.25 -29.01 -14.42
N THR A 78 -22.12 -27.86 -15.10
CA THR A 78 -23.03 -27.48 -16.19
C THR A 78 -22.81 -28.27 -17.47
N ARG A 79 -21.59 -28.74 -17.74
CA ARG A 79 -21.26 -29.54 -18.92
C ARG A 79 -21.66 -31.01 -18.82
N HIS A 80 -21.85 -31.54 -17.62
CA HIS A 80 -22.21 -32.95 -17.39
C HIS A 80 -23.73 -33.20 -17.34
N ARG A 81 -24.54 -32.14 -17.52
CA ARG A 81 -26.00 -32.17 -17.46
C ARG A 81 -26.63 -31.87 -18.85
N SER A 82 -25.92 -32.18 -19.93
CA SER A 82 -26.35 -32.03 -21.32
C SER A 82 -26.01 -33.28 -22.11
#